data_AF-A0A7W0VHH8-F1
#
_entry.id   AF-A0A7W0VHH8-F1
#
_cell.length_a   1.000
_cell.length_b   1.000
_cell.length_c   1.000
_cell.angle_alpha   90.00
_cell.angle_beta   90.00
_cell.angle_gamma   90.00
#
_symmetry.space_group_name_H-M   'P 1'
#
loop_
_entity.id
_entity.type
_entity.pdbx_description
1 polymer ?
#
loop_
_entity_poly.entity_id
_entity_poly.type
_entity_poly.pdbx_seq_one_letter_code
_entity_poly.pdbx_strand_id
1 'polypeptide(L)' 'MLDYERLDVYQRAIEHLAFVFRSIPSLPRGYSGLADQWRRAAMSVPLNIAEAVGKTSEADRNNRYAIARGEAMEC' A
#
# COMPACT_ATOMS: atom_id res chain seq x y z
N MET A 1 2.43 14.40 -14.05
CA MET A 1 2.31 13.98 -12.64
C MET A 1 0.84 13.83 -12.36
N LEU A 2 0.41 12.67 -11.88
CA LEU A 2 -0.98 12.36 -11.57
C LEU A 2 -1.34 12.93 -10.20
N ASP A 3 -2.63 13.25 -9.96
CA ASP A 3 -3.05 14.00 -8.77
C ASP A 3 -2.71 13.28 -7.45
N TYR A 4 -2.75 11.94 -7.43
CA TYR A 4 -2.42 11.15 -6.25
C TYR A 4 -0.93 11.22 -5.88
N GLU A 5 -0.02 11.48 -6.84
CA GLU A 5 1.42 11.52 -6.60
C GLU A 5 1.82 12.71 -5.70
N ARG A 6 0.94 13.71 -5.61
CA ARG A 6 1.09 14.88 -4.73
C ARG A 6 0.67 14.63 -3.29
N LEU A 7 -0.03 13.53 -3.01
CA LEU A 7 -0.51 13.24 -1.67
C LEU A 7 0.64 12.75 -0.78
N ASP A 8 0.80 13.37 0.39
CA ASP A 8 1.80 12.94 1.38
C ASP A 8 1.64 11.46 1.74
N VAL A 9 0.40 11.01 1.92
CA VAL A 9 0.09 9.61 2.23
C VAL A 9 0.51 8.65 1.11
N TYR A 10 0.41 9.07 -0.16
CA TYR A 10 0.89 8.24 -1.27
C TYR A 10 2.41 8.13 -1.26
N GLN A 11 3.12 9.25 -1.05
CA GLN A 11 4.58 9.25 -0.97
C GLN A 11 5.09 8.40 0.20
N ARG A 12 4.45 8.49 1.37
CA ARG A 12 4.77 7.62 2.52
C ARG A 12 4.49 6.14 2.22
N ALA A 13 3.40 5.83 1.51
CA ALA A 13 3.10 4.46 1.09
C ALA A 13 4.16 3.90 0.12
N ILE A 14 4.68 4.71 -0.80
CA ILE A 14 5.78 4.32 -1.70
C ILE A 14 7.09 4.09 -0.93
N GLU A 15 7.41 4.95 0.05
CA GLU A 15 8.59 4.75 0.91
C GLU A 15 8.48 3.48 1.75
N HIS A 16 7.31 3.22 2.33
CA HIS A 16 7.02 1.98 3.04
C HIS A 16 7.17 0.76 2.13
N LEU A 17 6.59 0.81 0.92
CA LEU A 17 6.73 -0.26 -0.06
C LEU A 17 8.20 -0.53 -0.38
N ALA A 18 8.99 0.52 -0.62
CA ALA A 18 10.40 0.38 -0.89
C ALA A 18 11.17 -0.22 0.30
N PHE A 19 10.77 0.12 1.54
CA PHE A 19 11.32 -0.51 2.75
C PHE A 19 10.99 -2.01 2.81
N VAL A 20 9.74 -2.41 2.58
CA VAL A 20 9.32 -3.83 2.58
C VAL A 20 10.13 -4.63 1.56
N PHE A 21 10.25 -4.14 0.33
CA PHE A 21 11.01 -4.82 -0.71
C PHE A 21 12.51 -4.95 -0.40
N ARG A 22 13.10 -3.98 0.30
CA ARG A 22 14.49 -4.07 0.77
C ARG A 22 14.66 -5.03 1.95
N SER A 23 13.63 -5.17 2.79
CA SER A 23 13.66 -6.00 4.00
C SER A 23 13.44 -7.48 3.72
N ILE A 24 12.53 -7.83 2.80
CA ILE A 24 12.17 -9.23 2.48
C ILE A 24 13.38 -10.14 2.20
N PRO A 25 14.40 -9.74 1.40
CA PRO A 25 15.57 -10.58 1.14
C PRO A 25 16.39 -10.95 2.38
N SER A 26 16.26 -10.18 3.47
CA SER A 26 16.97 -10.43 4.73
C SER A 26 16.25 -11.38 5.69
N LEU A 27 15.02 -11.79 5.37
CA LEU A 27 14.24 -12.69 6.21
C LEU A 27 14.84 -14.10 6.24
N PRO A 28 14.84 -14.78 7.40
CA PRO A 28 15.30 -16.16 7.49
C PRO A 28 14.49 -17.11 6.59
N ARG A 29 15.11 -18.25 6.24
CA ARG A 29 14.39 -19.34 5.57
C ARG A 29 13.21 -19.82 6.43
N GLY A 30 12.09 -20.15 5.79
CA GLY A 30 10.84 -20.55 6.46
C GLY A 30 9.78 -19.45 6.55
N TYR A 31 10.14 -18.19 6.27
CA TYR A 31 9.21 -17.04 6.32
C TYR A 31 8.61 -16.64 4.97
N SER A 32 8.73 -17.47 3.93
CA SER A 32 8.28 -17.10 2.57
C SER A 32 6.80 -16.73 2.51
N GLY A 33 5.94 -17.42 3.27
CA GLY A 33 4.52 -17.09 3.37
C GLY A 33 4.27 -15.72 3.99
N LEU A 34 4.97 -15.39 5.09
CA LEU A 34 4.85 -14.08 5.73
C LEU A 34 5.42 -12.96 4.85
N ALA A 35 6.56 -13.22 4.20
CA ALA A 35 7.17 -12.29 3.25
C ALA A 35 6.22 -11.96 2.09
N ASP A 36 5.51 -12.96 1.57
CA ASP A 36 4.54 -12.75 0.50
C ASP A 36 3.30 -11.97 0.97
N GLN A 37 2.76 -12.27 2.17
CA GLN A 37 1.67 -11.49 2.75
C GLN A 37 2.07 -10.03 2.96
N TRP A 38 3.23 -9.79 3.58
CA TRP A 38 3.75 -8.45 3.83
C TRP A 38 3.94 -7.65 2.54
N ARG A 39 4.53 -8.29 1.51
CA ARG A 39 4.69 -7.69 0.19
C ARG A 39 3.34 -7.31 -0.43
N ARG A 40 2.35 -8.20 -0.36
CA ARG A 40 1.02 -7.97 -0.95
C ARG A 40 0.29 -6.84 -0.25
N ALA A 41 0.26 -6.84 1.08
CA ALA A 41 -0.36 -5.77 1.86
C ALA A 41 0.32 -4.42 1.56
N ALA A 42 1.66 -4.37 1.58
CA ALA A 42 2.40 -3.14 1.30
C ALA A 42 2.16 -2.59 -0.11
N MET A 43 2.03 -3.47 -1.12
CA MET A 43 1.67 -3.06 -2.49
C MET A 43 0.22 -2.56 -2.60
N SER A 44 -0.70 -3.15 -1.83
CA SER A 44 -2.14 -2.81 -1.85
C SER A 44 -2.41 -1.38 -1.40
N VAL A 45 -1.62 -0.85 -0.45
CA VAL A 45 -1.77 0.51 0.10
C VAL A 45 -1.69 1.61 -0.97
N PRO A 46 -0.56 1.80 -1.71
CA PRO A 46 -0.46 2.85 -2.71
C PRO A 46 -1.43 2.63 -3.89
N LEU A 47 -1.74 1.38 -4.25
CA LEU A 47 -2.71 1.07 -5.30
C LEU A 47 -4.11 1.56 -4.95
N ASN A 48 -4.59 1.28 -3.74
CA ASN A 48 -5.91 1.73 -3.30
C ASN A 48 -5.96 3.25 -3.09
N ILE A 49 -4.86 3.90 -2.68
CA ILE A 49 -4.78 5.37 -2.62
C ILE A 49 -4.91 5.98 -4.02
N ALA A 50 -4.14 5.48 -5.00
CA ALA A 50 -4.20 5.98 -6.37
C ALA A 50 -5.59 5.74 -7.00
N GLU A 51 -6.18 4.57 -6.77
CA GLU A 51 -7.52 4.26 -7.25
C GLU A 51 -8.59 5.17 -6.63
N ALA A 52 -8.49 5.47 -5.33
CA ALA A 52 -9.41 6.36 -4.64
C ALA A 52 -9.46 7.76 -5.27
N VAL A 53 -8.31 8.32 -5.66
CA VAL A 53 -8.23 9.63 -6.33
C VAL A 53 -8.92 9.62 -7.70
N GLY A 54 -8.91 8.48 -8.39
CA GLY A 54 -9.62 8.30 -9.67
C GLY A 54 -11.13 8.07 -9.56
N LYS A 55 -11.70 7.94 -8.35
CA LYS A 55 -13.14 7.70 -8.16
C LYS A 55 -13.95 9.00 -8.20
N THR A 56 -15.06 8.96 -8.94
CA THR A 56 -16.03 10.06 -9.04
C THR A 56 -16.99 10.09 -7.85
N SER A 57 -17.48 8.92 -7.41
CA SER A 57 -18.33 8.77 -6.24
C SER A 57 -17.53 8.95 -4.94
N GLU A 58 -18.07 9.74 -4.02
CA GLU A 58 -17.50 9.89 -2.68
C GLU A 58 -17.52 8.57 -1.90
N ALA A 59 -18.58 7.77 -2.03
CA ALA A 59 -18.70 6.48 -1.34
C ALA A 59 -17.59 5.51 -1.81
N ASP A 60 -17.35 5.43 -3.12
CA ASP A 60 -16.33 4.54 -3.68
C ASP A 60 -14.92 4.99 -3.30
N ARG A 61 -14.68 6.31 -3.32
CA ARG A 61 -13.41 6.90 -2.88
C ARG A 61 -13.13 6.57 -1.41
N ASN A 62 -14.12 6.77 -0.53
CA ASN A 62 -13.98 6.50 0.89
C ASN A 62 -13.77 5.00 1.16
N ASN A 63 -14.45 4.12 0.42
CA ASN A 63 -14.24 2.68 0.51
C ASN A 63 -12.79 2.30 0.16
N ARG A 64 -12.22 2.86 -0.93
CA ARG A 64 -10.83 2.61 -1.31
C ARG A 64 -9.83 3.11 -0.27
N TYR A 65 -10.05 4.29 0.31
CA TYR A 65 -9.21 4.76 1.42
C TYR A 65 -9.32 3.87 2.67
N ALA A 66 -10.50 3.33 2.97
CA ALA A 66 -10.69 2.40 4.07
C ALA A 66 -9.91 1.09 3.86
N ILE A 67 -9.90 0.55 2.64
CA ILE A 67 -9.10 -0.62 2.26
C ILE A 67 -7.61 -0.31 2.41
N ALA A 68 -7.13 0.80 1.85
CA ALA A 68 -5.72 1.21 1.98
C ALA A 68 -5.28 1.30 3.45
N ARG A 69 -6.16 1.82 4.32
CA ARG A 69 -5.91 1.89 5.77
C ARG A 69 -5.86 0.51 6.42
N GLY A 70 -6.76 -0.41 6.04
CA GLY A 70 -6.76 -1.78 6.56
C GLY A 70 -5.46 -2.51 6.22
N GLU A 71 -5.05 -2.46 4.96
CA GLU A 71 -3.80 -3.06 4.47
C GLU A 71 -2.56 -2.49 5.17
N ALA A 72 -2.56 -1.18 5.45
CA ALA A 72 -1.50 -0.54 6.21
C ALA A 72 -1.44 -0.97 7.68
N MET A 73 -2.55 -1.44 8.27
CA MET A 73 -2.59 -2.00 9.63
C MET A 73 -2.16 -3.48 9.67
N GLU A 74 -2.14 -4.15 8.52
CA GLU A 74 -1.69 -5.54 8.37
C GLU A 74 -0.20 -5.64 8.00
N CYS A 75 0.48 -4.51 7.75
CA CYS A 75 1.90 -4.40 7.39
C CYS A 75 2.83 -4.14 8.59
#